data_AF-A0A9P0NVA8-F1
#
_entry.id   AF-A0A9P0NVA8-F1
#
_cell.length_a   1.000
_cell.length_b   1.000
_cell.length_c   1.000
_cell.angle_alpha   90.00
_cell.angle_beta   90.00
_cell.angle_gamma   90.00
#
_symmetry.space_group_name_H-M   'P 1'
#
loop_
_entity.id
_entity.type
_entity.pdbx_description
1 polymer ?
#
loop_
_entity_poly.entity_id
_entity_poly.type
_entity_poly.pdbx_seq_one_letter_code
_entity_poly.pdbx_strand_id
1 'polypeptide(L)'
;MSPSVVERRYTHFLNLYNALKKEHPQLMSTVVFPKKVLIGNFDNDLISTRSTGFESLLNHISTESRLRTSKSLLDFLQDTELSKAKEFIKKEDYITACPILENNFKLLNKIFTDRSPAVLLALCRLVACLTLLQDFPNSLKWADLALHRYEGVSDSDLLELYVPLLNACSKIWWQNGRNKEELEKRIEELRKKGHRVDGETNLMEAVDSVESRIFGEAR
;
A
#
# COMPACT_ATOMS: atom_id res chain seq x y z
N MET A 1 -5.92 9.54 16.84
CA MET A 1 -5.89 8.82 15.55
C MET A 1 -6.59 7.50 15.73
N SER A 2 -7.53 7.14 14.85
CA SER A 2 -8.12 5.79 14.85
C SER A 2 -7.07 4.75 14.44
N PRO A 3 -7.11 3.54 15.00
CA PRO A 3 -6.25 2.45 14.56
C PRO A 3 -6.54 2.09 13.09
N SER A 4 -5.52 1.60 12.40
CA SER A 4 -5.68 1.00 11.07
C SER A 4 -6.08 -0.45 11.29
N VAL A 5 -7.17 -0.90 10.67
CA VAL A 5 -7.74 -2.22 10.92
C VAL A 5 -7.89 -2.96 9.60
N VAL A 6 -7.63 -4.26 9.62
CA VAL A 6 -7.94 -5.20 8.55
C VAL A 6 -8.64 -6.41 9.12
N GLU A 7 -9.55 -6.98 8.34
CA GLU A 7 -10.29 -8.17 8.74
C GLU A 7 -9.77 -9.38 7.98
N ARG A 8 -9.38 -10.42 8.72
CA ARG A 8 -8.83 -11.64 8.15
C ARG A 8 -9.50 -12.86 8.75
N ARG A 9 -9.92 -13.77 7.87
CA ARG A 9 -10.51 -15.06 8.24
C ARG A 9 -9.40 -16.08 8.45
N TYR A 10 -9.74 -17.20 9.09
CA TYR A 10 -8.83 -18.34 9.29
C TYR A 10 -8.08 -18.74 8.00
N THR A 11 -8.79 -18.77 6.86
CA THR A 11 -8.19 -19.14 5.57
C THR A 11 -7.12 -18.16 5.10
N HIS A 12 -7.24 -16.87 5.38
CA HIS A 12 -6.20 -15.89 5.06
C HIS A 12 -4.94 -16.15 5.88
N PHE A 13 -5.07 -16.41 7.18
CA PHE A 13 -3.95 -16.79 8.05
C PHE A 13 -3.31 -18.11 7.62
N LEU A 14 -4.11 -19.10 7.25
CA LEU A 14 -3.60 -20.39 6.77
C LEU A 14 -2.81 -20.23 5.47
N ASN A 15 -3.30 -19.42 4.54
CA ASN A 15 -2.60 -19.13 3.29
C ASN A 15 -1.27 -18.41 3.55
N LEU A 16 -1.27 -17.39 4.41
CA LEU A 16 -0.05 -16.71 4.84
C LEU A 16 0.97 -17.69 5.44
N TYR A 17 0.55 -18.51 6.41
CA TYR A 17 1.42 -19.49 7.05
C TYR A 17 2.05 -20.46 6.03
N ASN A 18 1.23 -21.01 5.13
CA ASN A 18 1.71 -21.95 4.12
C ASN A 18 2.68 -21.29 3.13
N ALA A 19 2.39 -20.05 2.72
CA ALA A 19 3.25 -19.33 1.79
C ALA A 19 4.61 -18.99 2.44
N LEU A 20 4.61 -18.47 3.68
CA LEU A 20 5.84 -18.23 4.44
C LEU A 20 6.63 -19.51 4.71
N LYS A 21 5.95 -20.63 5.00
CA LYS A 21 6.62 -21.92 5.21
C LYS A 21 7.29 -22.44 3.94
N LYS A 22 6.71 -22.14 2.77
CA LYS A 22 7.30 -22.47 1.47
C LYS A 22 8.47 -21.55 1.13
N GLU A 23 8.32 -20.24 1.34
CA GLU A 23 9.34 -19.23 1.04
C GLU A 23 10.54 -19.29 2.00
N HIS A 24 10.28 -19.55 3.28
CA HIS A 24 11.25 -19.48 4.37
C HIS A 24 11.14 -20.67 5.35
N PRO A 25 11.37 -21.92 4.88
CA PRO A 25 11.13 -23.12 5.68
C PRO A 25 11.91 -23.15 7.00
N GLN A 26 13.14 -22.62 7.02
CA GLN A 26 13.96 -22.59 8.23
C GLN A 26 13.41 -21.62 9.28
N LEU A 27 12.95 -20.43 8.87
CA LEU A 27 12.37 -19.41 9.76
C LEU A 27 11.01 -19.82 10.33
N MET A 28 10.31 -20.71 9.61
CA MET A 28 8.98 -21.19 9.98
C MET A 28 9.02 -22.55 10.67
N SER A 29 10.19 -23.16 10.86
CA SER A 29 10.36 -24.53 11.35
C SER A 29 9.79 -24.75 12.75
N THR A 30 9.85 -23.74 13.62
CA THR A 30 9.35 -23.78 15.00
C THR A 30 7.94 -23.21 15.15
N VAL A 31 7.35 -22.67 14.08
CA VAL A 31 6.05 -21.99 14.13
C VAL A 31 4.92 -23.00 14.02
N VAL A 32 4.11 -23.09 15.08
CA VAL A 32 2.91 -23.95 15.14
C VAL A 32 1.69 -23.16 14.68
N PHE A 33 0.93 -23.71 13.73
CA PHE A 33 -0.31 -23.10 13.24
C PHE A 33 -1.55 -23.85 13.74
N PRO A 34 -2.61 -23.14 14.21
CA PRO A 34 -3.85 -23.76 14.66
C PRO A 34 -4.51 -24.64 13.58
N LYS A 35 -4.86 -25.88 13.92
CA LYS A 35 -5.44 -26.84 12.98
C LYS A 35 -6.85 -26.44 12.53
N LYS A 36 -7.21 -26.85 11.31
CA LYS A 36 -8.57 -26.77 10.80
C LYS A 36 -9.43 -27.82 11.51
N VAL A 37 -10.63 -27.45 11.94
CA VAL A 37 -11.61 -28.40 12.50
C VAL A 37 -12.87 -28.41 11.64
N LEU A 38 -13.53 -29.57 11.58
CA LEU A 38 -14.72 -29.79 10.75
C LEU A 38 -16.02 -29.47 11.50
N ILE A 39 -16.05 -29.63 12.82
CA ILE A 39 -17.21 -29.40 13.70
C ILE A 39 -16.75 -28.54 14.89
N GLY A 40 -17.65 -27.76 15.49
CA GLY A 40 -17.34 -26.96 16.68
C GLY A 40 -16.56 -25.67 16.40
N ASN A 41 -16.69 -25.10 15.19
CA ASN A 41 -15.94 -23.88 14.80
C ASN A 41 -16.24 -22.63 15.65
N PHE A 42 -17.35 -22.63 16.40
CA PHE A 42 -17.77 -21.55 17.30
C PHE A 42 -17.57 -21.89 18.78
N ASP A 43 -16.85 -22.97 19.07
CA ASP A 43 -16.43 -23.28 20.43
C ASP A 43 -15.46 -22.20 20.96
N ASN A 44 -15.72 -21.70 22.17
CA ASN A 44 -14.96 -20.58 22.73
C ASN A 44 -13.48 -20.94 22.97
N ASP A 45 -13.19 -22.17 23.38
CA ASP A 45 -11.82 -22.63 23.63
C ASP A 45 -11.05 -22.74 22.31
N LEU A 46 -11.72 -23.22 21.26
CA LEU A 46 -11.16 -23.23 19.91
C LEU A 46 -10.90 -21.82 19.38
N ILE A 47 -11.85 -20.89 19.56
CA ILE A 47 -11.68 -19.48 19.16
C ILE A 47 -10.47 -18.88 19.87
N SER A 48 -10.38 -19.06 21.19
CA SER A 48 -9.26 -18.56 22.02
C SER A 48 -7.91 -19.15 21.55
N THR A 49 -7.88 -20.46 21.30
CA THR A 49 -6.68 -21.15 20.79
C THR A 49 -6.26 -20.61 19.41
N ARG A 50 -7.21 -20.38 18.52
CA ARG A 50 -6.95 -19.81 17.18
C ARG A 50 -6.43 -18.38 17.28
N SER A 51 -7.08 -17.53 18.07
CA SER A 51 -6.67 -16.14 18.29
C SER A 51 -5.25 -16.06 18.82
N THR A 52 -4.92 -16.87 19.83
CA THR A 52 -3.56 -16.95 20.40
C THR A 52 -2.54 -17.41 19.35
N GLY A 53 -2.88 -18.43 18.55
CA GLY A 53 -1.99 -18.91 17.49
C GLY A 53 -1.77 -17.90 16.36
N PHE A 54 -2.80 -17.12 16.00
CA PHE A 54 -2.67 -16.04 15.02
C PHE A 54 -1.82 -14.90 15.53
N GLU A 55 -2.03 -14.49 16.79
CA GLU A 55 -1.19 -13.48 17.44
C GLU A 55 0.27 -13.91 17.51
N SER A 56 0.53 -15.16 17.92
CA SER A 56 1.88 -15.72 17.95
C SER A 56 2.55 -15.71 16.58
N LEU A 57 1.82 -16.08 15.51
CA LEU A 57 2.31 -16.02 14.14
C LEU A 57 2.66 -14.58 13.74
N LEU A 58 1.78 -13.60 14.00
CA LEU A 58 2.02 -12.19 13.65
C LEU A 58 3.20 -11.60 14.43
N ASN A 59 3.36 -11.96 15.70
CA ASN A 59 4.49 -11.54 16.53
C ASN A 59 5.82 -12.13 16.03
N HIS A 60 5.82 -13.38 15.59
CA HIS A 60 7.00 -13.98 14.97
C HIS A 60 7.38 -13.26 13.67
N ILE A 61 6.40 -13.02 12.80
CA ILE A 61 6.61 -12.29 11.55
C ILE A 61 7.12 -10.87 11.81
N SER A 62 6.59 -10.18 12.83
CA SER A 62 6.97 -8.79 13.12
C SER A 62 8.41 -8.68 13.63
N THR A 63 8.97 -9.72 14.24
CA THR A 63 10.34 -9.72 14.79
C THR A 63 11.38 -10.19 13.78
N GLU A 64 11.03 -11.03 12.80
CA GLU A 64 11.94 -11.52 11.76
C GLU A 64 11.86 -10.66 10.48
N SER A 65 12.94 -9.93 10.16
CA SER A 65 12.96 -8.97 9.05
C SER A 65 12.60 -9.59 7.70
N ARG A 66 13.09 -10.81 7.40
CA ARG A 66 12.82 -11.49 6.13
C ARG A 66 11.36 -11.87 5.96
N LEU A 67 10.70 -12.29 7.05
CA LEU A 67 9.26 -12.57 7.03
C LEU A 67 8.47 -11.26 6.92
N ARG A 68 8.89 -10.21 7.63
CA ARG A 68 8.26 -8.88 7.58
C ARG A 68 8.28 -8.27 6.18
N THR A 69 9.34 -8.48 5.41
CA THR A 69 9.47 -7.96 4.04
C THR A 69 9.00 -8.93 2.96
N SER A 70 8.41 -10.07 3.34
CA SER A 70 7.94 -11.06 2.37
C SER A 70 6.76 -10.52 1.54
N LYS A 71 6.67 -10.95 0.28
CA LYS A 71 5.52 -10.67 -0.57
C LYS A 71 4.24 -11.25 0.05
N SER A 72 4.33 -12.46 0.60
CA SER A 72 3.20 -13.12 1.27
C SER A 72 2.59 -12.29 2.41
N LEU A 73 3.42 -11.59 3.20
CA LEU A 73 2.89 -10.68 4.23
C LEU A 73 2.26 -9.44 3.59
N LEU A 74 2.88 -8.85 2.57
CA LEU A 74 2.30 -7.70 1.87
C LEU A 74 0.91 -8.05 1.32
N ASP A 75 0.79 -9.15 0.59
CA ASP A 75 -0.46 -9.68 0.04
C ASP A 75 -1.50 -9.89 1.15
N PHE A 76 -1.09 -10.51 2.26
CA PHE A 76 -1.95 -10.66 3.43
C PHE A 76 -2.41 -9.33 4.01
N LEU A 77 -1.61 -8.27 4.00
CA LEU A 77 -1.97 -6.97 4.56
C LEU A 77 -2.88 -6.15 3.64
N GLN A 78 -2.81 -6.32 2.32
CA GLN A 78 -3.50 -5.41 1.40
C GLN A 78 -4.41 -6.02 0.34
N ASP A 79 -4.24 -7.27 -0.08
CA ASP A 79 -4.87 -7.75 -1.33
C ASP A 79 -6.39 -7.60 -1.33
N THR A 80 -7.04 -7.87 -0.19
CA THR A 80 -8.51 -7.78 -0.08
C THR A 80 -8.97 -6.33 -0.25
N GLU A 81 -8.36 -5.41 0.49
CA GLU A 81 -8.71 -3.99 0.48
C GLU A 81 -8.32 -3.33 -0.83
N LEU A 82 -7.13 -3.63 -1.36
CA LEU A 82 -6.63 -3.06 -2.61
C LEU A 82 -7.46 -3.53 -3.81
N SER A 83 -7.83 -4.81 -3.87
CA SER A 83 -8.71 -5.32 -4.94
C SER A 83 -10.06 -4.61 -4.92
N LYS A 84 -10.66 -4.46 -3.74
CA LYS A 84 -11.92 -3.74 -3.56
C LYS A 84 -11.79 -2.26 -3.95
N ALA A 85 -10.70 -1.59 -3.57
CA ALA A 85 -10.44 -0.22 -3.99
C ALA A 85 -10.28 -0.11 -5.52
N LYS A 86 -9.53 -1.03 -6.15
CA LYS A 86 -9.37 -1.09 -7.62
C LYS A 86 -10.71 -1.32 -8.33
N GLU A 87 -11.62 -2.11 -7.78
CA GLU A 87 -12.98 -2.27 -8.32
C GLU A 87 -13.80 -0.97 -8.28
N PHE A 88 -13.71 -0.20 -7.20
CA PHE A 88 -14.37 1.10 -7.12
C PHE A 88 -13.75 2.13 -8.06
N ILE A 89 -12.41 2.15 -8.18
CA ILE A 89 -11.69 2.99 -9.13
C ILE A 89 -12.13 2.71 -10.57
N LYS A 90 -12.25 1.43 -10.96
CA LYS A 90 -12.75 1.02 -12.28
C LYS A 90 -14.18 1.51 -12.57
N LYS A 91 -14.97 1.76 -11.53
CA LYS A 91 -16.34 2.31 -11.61
C LYS A 91 -16.39 3.82 -11.39
N GLU A 92 -15.22 4.47 -11.31
CA GLU A 92 -15.07 5.90 -11.00
C GLU A 92 -15.66 6.32 -9.64
N ASP A 93 -15.87 5.36 -8.72
CA ASP A 93 -16.33 5.62 -7.36
C ASP A 93 -15.13 5.93 -6.44
N TYR A 94 -14.51 7.08 -6.69
CA TYR A 94 -13.34 7.54 -5.93
C TYR A 94 -13.68 7.88 -4.48
N ILE A 95 -14.92 8.29 -4.20
CA ILE A 95 -15.40 8.62 -2.85
C ILE A 95 -15.35 7.37 -1.97
N THR A 96 -15.78 6.22 -2.47
CA THR A 96 -15.71 4.95 -1.73
C THR A 96 -14.29 4.36 -1.73
N ALA A 97 -13.52 4.55 -2.81
CA ALA A 97 -12.15 4.02 -2.89
C ALA A 97 -11.18 4.71 -1.92
N CYS A 98 -11.25 6.04 -1.77
CA CYS A 98 -10.26 6.82 -1.01
C CYS A 98 -10.11 6.39 0.45
N PRO A 99 -11.18 6.20 1.25
CA PRO A 99 -11.06 5.74 2.63
C PRO A 99 -10.38 4.38 2.76
N ILE A 100 -10.59 3.47 1.80
CA ILE A 100 -9.96 2.15 1.76
C ILE A 100 -8.45 2.30 1.52
N LEU A 101 -8.07 3.11 0.53
CA LEU A 101 -6.67 3.41 0.22
C LEU A 101 -5.96 4.14 1.36
N GLU A 102 -6.64 5.06 2.04
CA GLU A 102 -6.09 5.77 3.20
C GLU A 102 -5.81 4.81 4.36
N ASN A 103 -6.74 3.89 4.66
CA ASN A 103 -6.50 2.87 5.68
C ASN A 103 -5.35 1.94 5.28
N ASN A 104 -5.30 1.53 4.02
CA ASN A 104 -4.25 0.69 3.46
C ASN A 104 -2.87 1.36 3.61
N PHE A 105 -2.70 2.61 3.17
CA PHE A 105 -1.46 3.37 3.35
C PHE A 105 -1.05 3.43 4.82
N LYS A 106 -1.98 3.80 5.72
CA LYS A 106 -1.68 3.90 7.16
C LYS A 106 -1.27 2.57 7.77
N LEU A 107 -1.85 1.46 7.32
CA LEU A 107 -1.47 0.12 7.75
C LEU A 107 -0.04 -0.20 7.29
N LEU A 108 0.24 -0.04 5.99
CA LEU A 108 1.56 -0.36 5.43
C LEU A 108 2.65 0.52 6.06
N ASN A 109 2.41 1.82 6.27
CA ASN A 109 3.37 2.72 6.90
C ASN A 109 3.66 2.36 8.37
N LYS A 110 2.83 1.55 9.03
CA LYS A 110 3.12 1.06 10.39
C LYS A 110 4.02 -0.17 10.38
N ILE A 111 3.96 -0.97 9.31
CA ILE A 111 4.65 -2.27 9.24
C ILE A 111 5.97 -2.16 8.49
N PHE A 112 5.99 -1.36 7.43
CA PHE A 112 7.15 -1.17 6.57
C PHE A 112 7.76 0.20 6.79
N THR A 113 9.01 0.36 6.34
CA THR A 113 9.68 1.66 6.35
C THR A 113 8.97 2.64 5.42
N ASP A 114 9.04 3.92 5.76
CA ASP A 114 8.46 5.03 4.99
C ASP A 114 8.87 5.07 3.49
N ARG A 115 10.03 4.50 3.15
CA ARG A 115 10.55 4.44 1.77
C ARG A 115 10.40 3.08 1.09
N SER A 116 9.71 2.14 1.73
CA SER A 116 9.47 0.83 1.10
C SER A 116 8.60 1.02 -0.15
N PRO A 117 8.80 0.22 -1.22
CA PRO A 117 7.98 0.31 -2.41
C PRO A 117 6.48 0.18 -2.12
N ALA A 118 6.09 -0.73 -1.22
CA ALA A 118 4.70 -0.92 -0.81
C ALA A 118 4.07 0.35 -0.24
N VAL A 119 4.78 1.07 0.63
CA VAL A 119 4.28 2.31 1.26
C VAL A 119 4.18 3.45 0.25
N LEU A 120 5.19 3.61 -0.61
CA LEU A 120 5.21 4.68 -1.60
C LEU A 120 4.16 4.47 -2.68
N LEU A 121 3.98 3.24 -3.17
CA LEU A 121 2.94 2.90 -4.14
C LEU A 121 1.54 3.12 -3.57
N ALA A 122 1.29 2.70 -2.32
CA ALA A 122 0.01 2.95 -1.65
C ALA A 122 -0.27 4.45 -1.48
N LEU A 123 0.74 5.24 -1.11
CA LEU A 123 0.60 6.69 -0.97
C LEU A 123 0.33 7.37 -2.32
N CYS A 124 1.10 7.03 -3.36
CA CYS A 124 0.91 7.56 -4.70
C CYS A 124 -0.46 7.19 -5.27
N ARG A 125 -0.95 5.97 -5.01
CA ARG A 125 -2.30 5.54 -5.42
C ARG A 125 -3.40 6.36 -4.73
N LEU A 126 -3.26 6.61 -3.43
CA LEU A 126 -4.17 7.49 -2.70
C LEU A 126 -4.16 8.90 -3.30
N VAL A 127 -2.98 9.49 -3.53
CA VAL A 127 -2.84 10.81 -4.15
C VAL A 127 -3.47 10.84 -5.53
N ALA A 128 -3.26 9.82 -6.36
CA ALA A 128 -3.86 9.71 -7.69
C ALA A 128 -5.39 9.77 -7.63
N CYS A 129 -6.02 8.98 -6.74
CA CYS A 129 -7.46 9.04 -6.51
C CYS A 129 -7.93 10.41 -6.05
N LEU A 130 -7.19 11.07 -5.14
CA LEU A 130 -7.55 12.39 -4.62
C LEU A 130 -7.57 13.46 -5.70
N THR A 131 -6.78 13.32 -6.78
CA THR A 131 -6.83 14.27 -7.91
C THR A 131 -8.18 14.28 -8.66
N LEU A 132 -9.02 13.27 -8.44
CA LEU A 132 -10.32 13.09 -9.10
C LEU A 132 -11.49 13.49 -8.20
N LEU A 133 -11.20 13.95 -6.98
CA LEU A 133 -12.20 14.42 -6.03
C LEU A 133 -12.04 15.93 -5.81
N GLN A 134 -13.17 16.62 -5.64
CA GLN A 134 -13.19 18.01 -5.17
C GLN A 134 -13.34 18.02 -3.65
N ASP A 135 -12.61 18.93 -2.99
CA ASP A 135 -12.71 19.22 -1.55
C ASP A 135 -12.62 18.01 -0.62
N PHE A 136 -11.91 16.95 -1.03
CA PHE A 136 -11.75 15.78 -0.16
C PHE A 136 -10.89 16.11 1.06
N PRO A 137 -11.32 15.74 2.29
CA PRO A 137 -10.58 16.05 3.51
C PRO A 137 -9.13 15.55 3.47
N ASN A 138 -8.21 16.38 3.96
CA ASN A 138 -6.78 16.05 4.03
C ASN A 138 -6.07 15.83 2.68
N SER A 139 -6.68 16.18 1.54
CA SER A 139 -6.04 16.02 0.22
C SER A 139 -4.67 16.72 0.14
N LEU A 140 -4.57 17.96 0.62
CA LEU A 140 -3.30 18.70 0.74
C LEU A 140 -2.27 17.97 1.62
N LYS A 141 -2.70 17.46 2.77
CA LYS A 141 -1.82 16.72 3.70
C LYS A 141 -1.22 15.48 3.04
N TRP A 142 -2.01 14.73 2.27
CA TRP A 142 -1.54 13.54 1.57
C TRP A 142 -0.59 13.89 0.42
N ALA A 143 -0.88 14.95 -0.34
CA ALA A 143 0.00 15.46 -1.38
C ALA A 143 1.36 15.91 -0.81
N ASP A 144 1.35 16.69 0.27
CA ASP A 144 2.57 17.18 0.93
C ASP A 144 3.40 16.04 1.51
N LEU A 145 2.74 15.07 2.15
CA LEU A 145 3.42 13.88 2.65
C LEU A 145 4.10 13.12 1.50
N ALA A 146 3.41 12.92 0.38
CA ALA A 146 3.97 12.23 -0.78
C ALA A 146 5.18 12.95 -1.34
N LEU A 147 5.12 14.27 -1.52
CA LEU A 147 6.26 15.07 -1.97
C LEU A 147 7.46 14.91 -1.03
N HIS A 148 7.25 15.05 0.28
CA HIS A 148 8.31 14.90 1.27
C HIS A 148 8.94 13.50 1.25
N ARG A 149 8.15 12.43 1.05
CA ARG A 149 8.71 11.07 0.94
C ARG A 149 9.65 10.93 -0.26
N TYR A 150 9.36 11.62 -1.36
CA TYR A 150 10.14 11.52 -2.59
C TYR A 150 11.44 12.35 -2.60
N GLU A 151 11.66 13.25 -1.64
CA GLU A 151 12.91 14.02 -1.53
C GLU A 151 14.15 13.13 -1.34
N GLY A 152 13.98 11.93 -0.78
CA GLY A 152 15.06 10.98 -0.50
C GLY A 152 14.93 9.62 -1.19
N VAL A 153 14.12 9.52 -2.25
CA VAL A 153 14.01 8.29 -3.05
C VAL A 153 15.15 8.24 -4.06
N SER A 154 15.88 7.13 -4.09
CA SER A 154 16.97 6.87 -5.05
C SER A 154 16.75 5.61 -5.88
N ASP A 155 15.69 4.86 -5.60
CA ASP A 155 15.33 3.65 -6.33
C ASP A 155 14.81 4.03 -7.72
N SER A 156 15.34 3.38 -8.77
CA SER A 156 15.05 3.78 -10.15
C SER A 156 13.60 3.55 -10.55
N ASP A 157 13.00 2.42 -10.15
CA ASP A 157 11.61 2.11 -10.47
C ASP A 157 10.66 3.10 -9.79
N LEU A 158 10.92 3.41 -8.52
CA LEU A 158 10.11 4.38 -7.78
C LEU A 158 10.31 5.81 -8.29
N LEU A 159 11.50 6.19 -8.74
CA LEU A 159 11.76 7.52 -9.29
C LEU A 159 10.94 7.83 -10.55
N GLU A 160 10.47 6.81 -11.28
CA GLU A 160 9.56 7.01 -12.42
C GLU A 160 8.22 7.64 -11.99
N LEU A 161 7.79 7.45 -10.74
CA LEU A 161 6.56 8.04 -10.20
C LEU A 161 6.71 9.53 -9.88
N TYR A 162 7.93 10.06 -9.80
CA TYR A 162 8.17 11.39 -9.27
C TYR A 162 7.55 12.49 -10.14
N VAL A 163 7.68 12.40 -11.47
CA VAL A 163 7.09 13.38 -12.38
C VAL A 163 5.55 13.31 -12.39
N PRO A 164 4.92 12.12 -12.56
CA PRO A 164 3.47 11.99 -12.39
C PRO A 164 2.96 12.47 -11.02
N LEU A 165 3.75 12.26 -9.96
CA LEU A 165 3.42 12.72 -8.62
C LEU A 165 3.43 14.25 -8.51
N LEU A 166 4.46 14.92 -9.07
CA LEU A 166 4.51 16.39 -9.10
C LEU A 166 3.30 16.97 -9.84
N ASN A 167 2.91 16.38 -10.97
CA ASN A 167 1.71 16.78 -11.71
C ASN A 167 0.42 16.58 -10.88
N ALA A 168 0.28 15.44 -10.21
CA ALA A 168 -0.86 15.14 -9.36
C ALA A 168 -0.97 16.12 -8.16
N CYS A 169 0.15 16.36 -7.47
CA CYS A 169 0.20 17.29 -6.34
C CYS A 169 -0.05 18.74 -6.80
N SER A 170 0.46 19.14 -7.96
CA SER A 170 0.18 20.45 -8.57
C SER A 170 -1.31 20.66 -8.81
N LYS A 171 -2.01 19.63 -9.33
CA LYS A 171 -3.47 19.65 -9.50
C LYS A 171 -4.20 19.78 -8.15
N ILE A 172 -3.83 18.98 -7.15
CA ILE A 172 -4.44 19.05 -5.81
C ILE A 172 -4.22 20.42 -5.17
N TRP A 173 -2.99 20.95 -5.21
CA TRP A 173 -2.67 22.28 -4.68
C TRP A 173 -3.54 23.35 -5.33
N TRP A 174 -3.63 23.35 -6.66
CA TRP A 174 -4.45 24.30 -7.40
C TRP A 174 -5.94 24.20 -7.05
N GLN A 175 -6.49 22.99 -6.99
CA GLN A 175 -7.89 22.75 -6.61
C GLN A 175 -8.21 23.27 -5.20
N ASN A 176 -7.22 23.31 -4.31
CA ASN A 176 -7.37 23.81 -2.94
C ASN A 176 -6.88 25.26 -2.78
N GLY A 177 -6.68 26.01 -3.88
CA GLY A 177 -6.30 27.42 -3.85
C GLY A 177 -4.84 27.70 -3.44
N ARG A 178 -3.97 26.69 -3.44
CA ARG A 178 -2.53 26.83 -3.16
C ARG A 178 -1.74 27.09 -4.44
N ASN A 179 -0.72 27.95 -4.34
CA ASN A 179 0.20 28.21 -5.45
C ASN A 179 0.99 26.92 -5.81
N LYS A 180 1.00 26.57 -7.10
CA LYS A 180 1.66 25.40 -7.70
C LYS A 180 2.94 25.70 -8.50
N GLU A 181 3.34 26.96 -8.61
CA GLU A 181 4.49 27.42 -9.40
C GLU A 181 5.80 26.72 -9.01
N GLU A 182 5.99 26.42 -7.72
CA GLU A 182 7.17 25.69 -7.24
C GLU A 182 7.25 24.27 -7.83
N LEU A 183 6.11 23.56 -7.90
CA LEU A 183 6.05 22.23 -8.48
C LEU A 183 6.22 22.27 -10.00
N GLU A 184 5.63 23.27 -10.66
CA GLU A 184 5.79 23.47 -12.11
C GLU A 184 7.24 23.80 -12.48
N LYS A 185 7.91 24.65 -11.70
CA LYS A 185 9.34 24.92 -11.85
C LYS A 185 10.16 23.65 -11.67
N ARG A 186 9.83 22.81 -10.69
CA ARG A 186 10.51 21.54 -10.45
C ARG A 186 10.35 20.58 -11.63
N ILE A 187 9.16 20.49 -12.22
CA ILE A 187 8.91 19.69 -13.43
C ILE A 187 9.77 20.22 -14.58
N GLU A 188 9.85 21.53 -14.78
CA GLU A 188 10.67 22.15 -15.82
C GLU A 188 12.18 21.89 -15.62
N GLU A 189 12.66 21.88 -14.37
CA GLU A 189 14.04 21.49 -14.05
C GLU A 189 14.32 20.03 -14.42
N LEU A 190 13.37 19.12 -14.17
CA LEU A 190 13.48 17.71 -14.55
C LEU A 190 13.45 17.55 -16.08
N ARG A 191 12.60 18.30 -16.79
CA ARG A 191 12.58 18.37 -18.26
C ARG A 191 13.97 18.71 -18.81
N LYS A 192 14.58 19.77 -18.29
CA LYS A 192 15.93 20.22 -18.68
C LYS A 192 17.03 19.21 -18.40
N LYS A 193 16.84 18.34 -17.39
CA LYS A 193 17.74 17.23 -17.07
C LYS A 193 17.49 15.97 -17.91
N GLY A 194 16.56 16.02 -18.87
CA GLY A 194 16.26 14.91 -19.78
C GLY A 194 15.26 13.89 -19.22
N HIS A 195 14.62 14.16 -18.08
CA HIS A 195 13.51 13.31 -17.62
C HIS A 195 12.33 13.46 -18.55
N ARG A 196 11.64 12.35 -18.83
CA ARG A 196 10.39 12.37 -19.59
C ARG A 196 9.30 13.02 -18.74
N VAL A 197 8.95 14.26 -19.10
CA VAL A 197 7.84 14.99 -18.48
C VAL A 197 6.63 15.14 -19.38
N ASP A 198 6.85 14.96 -20.68
CA ASP A 198 5.82 15.04 -21.71
C ASP A 198 5.38 13.62 -22.05
N GLY A 199 4.23 13.23 -21.49
CA GLY A 199 3.65 11.89 -21.62
C GLY A 199 2.32 11.79 -20.89
N GLU A 200 1.37 11.07 -21.48
CA GLU A 200 -0.02 10.92 -21.01
C GLU A 200 -0.16 10.09 -19.73
N THR A 201 0.91 9.45 -19.26
CA THR A 201 0.86 8.54 -18.11
C THR A 201 0.54 9.30 -16.83
N ASN A 202 -0.72 9.23 -16.43
CA ASN A 202 -1.15 9.78 -15.16
C ASN A 202 -0.58 8.97 -13.99
N LEU A 203 -0.63 9.53 -12.77
CA LEU A 203 -0.03 8.90 -11.59
C LEU A 203 -0.60 7.50 -11.30
N MET A 204 -1.88 7.25 -11.61
CA MET A 204 -2.50 5.93 -11.38
C MET A 204 -1.88 4.87 -12.30
N GLU A 205 -1.77 5.16 -13.59
CA GLU A 205 -1.15 4.27 -14.58
C GLU A 205 0.33 4.01 -14.27
N ALA A 206 1.06 5.06 -13.86
CA ALA A 206 2.46 4.92 -13.47
C ALA A 206 2.60 4.00 -12.24
N VAL A 207 1.74 4.17 -11.24
CA VAL A 207 1.70 3.31 -10.04
C VAL A 207 1.42 1.85 -10.41
N ASP A 208 0.43 1.58 -11.26
CA ASP A 208 0.10 0.20 -11.65
C ASP A 208 1.23 -0.44 -12.48
N SER A 209 1.90 0.34 -13.34
CA SER A 209 3.07 -0.12 -14.10
C SER A 209 4.25 -0.47 -13.19
N VAL A 210 4.60 0.42 -12.25
CA VAL A 210 5.71 0.20 -11.30
C VAL A 210 5.39 -0.95 -10.34
N GLU A 211 4.15 -1.02 -9.83
CA GLU A 211 3.71 -2.12 -8.96
C GLU A 211 3.87 -3.48 -9.64
N SER A 212 3.45 -3.60 -10.90
CA SER A 212 3.59 -4.82 -11.69
C SER A 212 5.05 -5.24 -11.87
N ARG A 213 5.97 -4.30 -12.07
CA ARG A 213 7.40 -4.61 -12.18
C ARG A 213 8.02 -5.05 -10.85
N ILE A 214 7.69 -4.38 -9.75
CA ILE A 214 8.30 -4.63 -8.44
C ILE A 214 7.76 -5.93 -7.82
N PHE A 215 6.45 -6.17 -7.91
CA PHE A 215 5.79 -7.28 -7.21
C PHE A 215 5.26 -8.38 -8.14
N GLY A 216 5.34 -8.20 -9.45
CA GLY A 216 4.67 -9.04 -10.45
C GLY A 216 3.22 -8.63 -10.67
N GLU A 217 2.59 -9.14 -11.74
CA GLU A 217 1.18 -8.89 -12.02
C GLU A 217 0.30 -9.34 -10.85
N ALA A 218 -0.54 -8.44 -10.35
CA ALA A 218 -1.64 -8.80 -9.47
C ALA A 218 -2.57 -9.75 -10.24
N ARG A 219 -2.69 -11.00 -9.77
CA ARG A 219 -3.60 -11.98 -10.38
C ARG A 219 -5.06 -11.64 -10.12
#